data_AF-A0A7W0ZV94-F1
#
_entry.id   AF-A0A7W0ZV94-F1
#
_cell.length_a   1.000
_cell.length_b   1.000
_cell.length_c   1.000
_cell.angle_alpha   90.00
_cell.angle_beta   90.00
_cell.angle_gamma   90.00
#
_symmetry.space_group_name_H-M   'P 1'
#
loop_
_entity.id
_entity.type
_entity.pdbx_description
1 polymer ?
#
loop_
_entity_poly.entity_id
_entity_poly.type
_entity_poly.pdbx_seq_one_letter_code
_entity_poly.pdbx_strand_id
1 'polypeptide(L)'
;FKTWCDEYFFLPHRNETRGVGGVFFDYLGAKGVAHPPEAMFDFVRDLARSFLDAYLPIVQRRQLEPYGELERTWQLRRRGRYVEFNLIFDRGTLFGLKTNGRVESILMSLPPLVRWDYDVMTTPGSREAELVSHLRPIDWLTRTC
;
A
#
# COMPACT_ATOMS: atom_id res chain seq x y z
N PHE A 1 3.82 -5.51 -13.64
CA PHE A 1 3.07 -4.65 -12.70
C PHE A 1 3.20 -5.08 -11.25
N LYS A 2 3.01 -6.37 -10.91
CA LYS A 2 3.16 -6.86 -9.53
C LYS A 2 4.55 -6.58 -8.93
N THR A 3 5.62 -7.03 -9.60
CA THR A 3 7.00 -6.79 -9.14
C THR A 3 7.28 -5.30 -8.93
N TRP A 4 6.81 -4.46 -9.85
CA TRP A 4 6.98 -3.02 -9.72
C TRP A 4 6.19 -2.44 -8.54
N CYS A 5 5.02 -3.00 -8.21
CA CYS A 5 4.27 -2.63 -7.00
C CYS A 5 5.07 -2.96 -5.74
N ASP A 6 5.64 -4.16 -5.67
CA ASP A 6 6.46 -4.60 -4.54
C ASP A 6 7.70 -3.70 -4.35
N GLU A 7 8.36 -3.33 -5.44
CA GLU A 7 9.55 -2.47 -5.44
C GLU A 7 9.21 -1.01 -5.12
N TYR A 8 8.12 -0.47 -5.71
CA TYR A 8 7.75 0.94 -5.53
C TYR A 8 7.28 1.23 -4.12
N PHE A 9 6.50 0.32 -3.52
CA PHE A 9 5.95 0.49 -2.17
C PHE A 9 6.85 -0.11 -1.07
N PHE A 10 8.17 -0.08 -1.25
CA PHE A 10 9.15 -0.54 -0.26
C PHE A 10 9.62 0.60 0.65
N LEU A 11 9.85 0.32 1.93
CA LEU A 11 10.43 1.25 2.91
C LEU A 11 11.87 0.80 3.26
N PRO A 12 12.91 1.34 2.59
CA PRO A 12 14.30 0.93 2.80
C PRO A 12 14.76 0.97 4.26
N HIS A 13 14.39 2.01 5.01
CA HIS A 13 14.82 2.17 6.41
C HIS A 13 14.10 1.24 7.40
N ARG A 14 13.06 0.54 6.95
CA ARG A 14 12.35 -0.49 7.73
C ARG A 14 12.57 -1.90 7.19
N ASN A 15 13.17 -2.02 6.00
CA ASN A 15 13.33 -3.26 5.27
C ASN A 15 12.00 -4.04 5.12
N GLU A 16 10.89 -3.35 4.85
CA GLU A 16 9.56 -3.94 4.69
C GLU A 16 8.79 -3.25 3.54
N THR A 17 7.88 -3.97 2.90
CA THR A 17 6.89 -3.35 2.01
C THR A 17 5.81 -2.63 2.82
N ARG A 18 5.22 -1.57 2.26
CA ARG A 18 4.13 -0.79 2.88
C ARG A 18 2.90 -1.66 3.18
N GLY A 19 2.68 -2.69 2.36
CA GLY A 19 1.59 -3.66 2.46
C GLY A 19 1.87 -4.87 1.58
N VAL A 20 0.79 -5.57 1.18
CA VAL A 20 0.88 -6.84 0.44
C VAL A 20 0.98 -6.70 -1.08
N GLY A 21 1.17 -5.48 -1.59
CA GLY A 21 1.34 -5.20 -3.01
C GLY A 21 0.03 -5.06 -3.77
N GLY A 22 0.04 -5.43 -5.05
CA GLY A 22 -1.04 -5.23 -6.00
C GLY A 22 -0.51 -4.96 -7.40
N VAL A 23 -1.15 -4.03 -8.11
CA VAL A 23 -0.75 -3.61 -9.46
C VAL A 23 -0.23 -2.18 -9.39
N PHE A 24 1.00 -1.96 -9.86
CA PHE A 24 1.57 -0.62 -10.05
C PHE A 24 2.17 -0.52 -11.45
N PHE A 25 1.97 0.63 -12.07
CA PHE A 25 2.53 0.97 -13.37
C PHE A 25 2.70 2.49 -13.46
N ASP A 26 3.68 2.88 -14.26
CA ASP A 26 3.96 4.25 -14.66
C ASP A 26 4.53 4.19 -16.08
N TYR A 27 4.42 5.26 -16.85
CA TYR A 27 4.93 5.33 -18.24
C TYR A 27 4.61 4.10 -19.11
N LEU A 28 3.34 3.67 -19.17
CA LEU A 28 2.90 2.64 -20.12
C LEU A 28 3.22 3.12 -21.55
N GLY A 29 4.20 2.47 -22.21
CA GLY A 29 4.72 2.88 -23.52
C GLY A 29 6.16 3.38 -23.52
N ALA A 30 6.75 3.68 -22.36
CA ALA A 30 8.19 3.89 -22.26
C ALA A 30 8.94 2.56 -22.45
N LYS A 31 10.11 2.63 -23.10
CA LYS A 31 10.93 1.50 -23.63
C LYS A 31 10.61 1.04 -25.06
N GLY A 32 9.96 1.88 -25.88
CA GLY A 32 9.86 1.67 -27.33
C GLY A 32 8.77 0.67 -27.76
N VAL A 33 7.97 0.17 -26.82
CA VAL A 33 6.77 -0.62 -27.11
C VAL A 33 5.57 0.33 -27.09
N ALA A 34 5.21 0.89 -28.24
CA ALA A 34 4.05 1.76 -28.36
C ALA A 34 2.76 0.91 -28.25
N HIS A 35 2.00 1.10 -27.18
CA HIS A 35 0.63 0.61 -27.12
C HIS A 35 -0.29 1.67 -27.72
N PRO A 36 -1.30 1.28 -28.53
CA PRO A 36 -2.34 2.21 -28.96
C PRO A 36 -2.98 2.89 -27.75
N PRO A 37 -3.27 4.21 -27.80
CA PRO A 37 -3.93 4.93 -26.73
C PRO A 37 -5.20 4.25 -26.21
N GLU A 38 -5.98 3.66 -27.11
CA GLU A 38 -7.21 2.94 -26.82
C GLU A 38 -6.95 1.71 -25.96
N ALA A 39 -5.89 0.95 -26.27
CA ALA A 39 -5.52 -0.24 -25.49
C ALA A 39 -5.03 0.13 -24.08
N MET A 40 -4.30 1.24 -23.94
CA MET A 40 -3.89 1.74 -22.63
C MET A 40 -5.09 2.23 -21.81
N PHE A 41 -6.03 2.92 -22.47
CA PHE A 41 -7.25 3.37 -21.83
C PHE A 41 -8.11 2.20 -21.37
N ASP A 42 -8.28 1.18 -22.22
CA ASP A 42 -9.01 -0.04 -21.88
C ASP A 42 -8.36 -0.75 -20.67
N PHE A 43 -7.03 -0.87 -20.64
CA PHE A 43 -6.30 -1.42 -19.50
C PHE A 43 -6.56 -0.64 -18.20
N VAL A 44 -6.46 0.69 -18.22
CA VAL A 44 -6.71 1.54 -17.04
C VAL A 44 -8.17 1.43 -16.59
N ARG A 45 -9.12 1.39 -17.54
CA ARG A 45 -10.55 1.26 -17.27
C ARG A 45 -10.87 -0.07 -16.61
N ASP A 46 -10.32 -1.17 -17.12
CA ASP A 46 -10.56 -2.50 -16.58
C ASP A 46 -9.98 -2.64 -15.18
N LEU A 47 -8.78 -2.10 -14.94
CA LEU A 47 -8.20 -2.06 -13.60
C LEU A 47 -9.07 -1.24 -12.62
N ALA A 48 -9.52 -0.06 -13.03
CA ALA A 48 -10.36 0.80 -12.20
C ALA A 48 -11.69 0.12 -11.82
N ARG A 49 -12.32 -0.59 -12.78
CA ARG A 49 -13.53 -1.39 -12.53
C ARG A 49 -13.28 -2.52 -11.54
N SER A 50 -12.13 -3.21 -11.64
CA SER A 50 -11.81 -4.33 -10.76
C SER A 50 -11.55 -3.96 -9.31
N PHE A 51 -11.31 -2.68 -8.99
CA PHE A 51 -10.93 -2.27 -7.64
C PHE A 51 -12.03 -2.54 -6.61
N LEU A 52 -13.27 -2.17 -6.92
CA LEU A 52 -14.37 -2.38 -5.98
C LEU A 52 -14.69 -3.87 -5.83
N ASP A 53 -14.64 -4.63 -6.92
CA ASP A 53 -14.84 -6.08 -6.90
C ASP A 53 -13.79 -6.79 -6.03
N ALA A 54 -12.55 -6.31 -6.04
CA ALA A 54 -11.47 -6.85 -5.21
C ALA A 54 -11.54 -6.40 -3.74
N TYR A 55 -11.85 -5.13 -3.48
CA TYR A 55 -11.71 -4.54 -2.14
C TYR A 55 -13.00 -4.61 -1.30
N LEU A 56 -14.16 -4.40 -1.91
CA LEU A 56 -15.44 -4.32 -1.19
C LEU A 56 -15.78 -5.61 -0.43
N PRO A 57 -15.60 -6.83 -0.99
CA PRO A 57 -15.87 -8.07 -0.24
C PRO A 57 -15.00 -8.23 1.01
N ILE A 58 -13.75 -7.72 0.99
CA ILE A 58 -12.85 -7.74 2.14
C ILE A 58 -13.41 -6.87 3.26
N VAL A 59 -13.83 -5.64 2.94
CA VAL A 59 -14.39 -4.71 3.91
C VAL A 59 -15.71 -5.24 4.46
N GLN A 60 -16.63 -5.67 3.60
CA GLN A 60 -17.93 -6.20 4.03
C GLN A 60 -17.81 -7.37 4.99
N ARG A 61 -16.85 -8.27 4.76
CA ARG A 61 -16.57 -9.40 5.65
C ARG A 61 -15.98 -8.98 7.00
N ARG A 62 -15.11 -7.96 7.03
CA ARG A 62 -14.30 -7.63 8.20
C ARG A 62 -14.76 -6.41 9.01
N GLN A 63 -15.61 -5.56 8.46
CA GLN A 63 -15.97 -4.27 9.07
C GLN A 63 -16.68 -4.38 10.44
N LEU A 64 -17.31 -5.52 10.72
CA LEU A 64 -17.99 -5.80 12.00
C LEU A 64 -17.19 -6.75 12.90
N GLU A 65 -15.97 -7.15 12.50
CA GLU A 65 -15.11 -7.98 13.35
C GLU A 65 -14.77 -7.20 14.64
N PRO A 66 -15.02 -7.76 15.83
CA PRO A 66 -14.63 -7.11 17.07
C PRO A 66 -13.11 -7.00 17.15
N TYR A 67 -12.63 -5.90 17.73
CA TYR A 67 -11.22 -5.67 17.99
C TYR A 67 -11.06 -5.01 19.36
N GLY A 68 -9.93 -5.25 20.00
CA GLY A 68 -9.53 -4.64 21.25
C GLY A 68 -8.41 -3.62 21.09
N GLU A 69 -7.88 -3.19 22.24
CA GLU A 69 -6.83 -2.18 22.32
C GLU A 69 -5.51 -2.62 21.67
N LEU A 70 -5.20 -3.92 21.70
CA LEU A 70 -4.00 -4.46 21.08
C LEU A 70 -4.06 -4.34 19.55
N GLU A 71 -5.16 -4.78 18.92
CA GLU A 71 -5.32 -4.64 17.47
C GLU A 71 -5.40 -3.17 17.05
N ARG A 72 -6.09 -2.33 17.85
CA ARG A 72 -6.16 -0.89 17.57
C ARG A 72 -4.77 -0.24 17.65
N THR A 73 -3.99 -0.55 18.68
CA THR A 73 -2.62 -0.04 18.83
C THR A 73 -1.74 -0.50 17.67
N TRP A 74 -1.84 -1.77 17.28
CA TRP A 74 -1.11 -2.29 16.13
C TRP A 74 -1.50 -1.58 14.82
N GLN A 75 -2.80 -1.36 14.59
CA GLN A 75 -3.31 -0.62 13.44
C GLN A 75 -2.71 0.79 13.38
N LEU A 76 -2.64 1.51 14.50
CA LEU A 76 -2.05 2.86 14.56
C LEU A 76 -0.55 2.86 14.24
N ARG A 77 0.19 1.83 14.68
CA ARG A 77 1.61 1.62 14.32
C ARG A 77 1.78 1.35 12.82
N ARG A 78 0.95 0.49 12.25
CA ARG A 78 0.96 0.21 10.80
C ARG A 78 0.59 1.43 9.97
N ARG A 79 -0.35 2.26 10.46
CA ARG A 79 -0.65 3.58 9.86
C ARG A 79 0.55 4.54 9.94
N GLY A 80 1.35 4.47 11.00
CA GLY A 80 2.64 5.18 11.09
C GLY A 80 3.58 4.83 9.93
N ARG A 81 3.70 3.54 9.57
CA ARG A 81 4.46 3.10 8.38
C ARG A 81 3.89 3.64 7.08
N TYR A 82 2.57 3.73 6.97
CA TYR A 82 1.92 4.37 5.82
C TYR A 82 2.32 5.84 5.69
N VAL A 83 2.36 6.59 6.79
CA VAL A 83 2.82 7.99 6.81
C VAL A 83 4.30 8.11 6.47
N GLU A 84 5.16 7.26 7.05
CA GLU A 84 6.60 7.21 6.72
C GLU A 84 6.80 7.07 5.20
N PHE A 85 6.08 6.16 4.54
CA PHE A 85 6.19 6.00 3.10
C PHE A 85 5.75 7.25 2.32
N ASN A 86 4.56 7.80 2.62
CA ASN A 86 4.02 8.91 1.83
C ASN A 86 4.86 10.18 1.98
N LEU A 87 5.42 10.43 3.16
CA LEU A 87 6.22 11.64 3.39
C LEU A 87 7.68 11.53 2.93
N ILE A 88 8.24 10.32 2.81
CA ILE A 88 9.67 10.11 2.51
C ILE A 88 9.90 9.60 1.08
N PHE A 89 9.02 8.74 0.56
CA PHE A 89 9.27 8.00 -0.69
C PHE A 89 8.25 8.24 -1.78
N ASP A 90 7.00 8.59 -1.43
CA ASP A 90 5.98 8.77 -2.46
C ASP A 90 6.28 9.99 -3.35
N ARG A 91 6.61 9.70 -4.62
CA ARG A 91 6.99 10.71 -5.60
C ARG A 91 5.87 11.74 -5.82
N GLY A 92 4.61 11.29 -5.84
CA GLY A 92 3.45 12.16 -6.03
C GLY A 92 3.30 13.18 -4.89
N THR A 93 3.36 12.71 -3.64
CA THR A 93 3.30 13.56 -2.45
C THR A 93 4.46 14.56 -2.40
N LEU A 94 5.71 14.09 -2.57
CA LEU A 94 6.89 14.96 -2.56
C LEU A 94 6.86 16.01 -3.66
N PHE A 95 6.44 15.63 -4.87
CA PHE A 95 6.31 16.56 -5.99
C PHE A 95 5.25 17.62 -5.69
N GLY A 96 4.04 17.21 -5.29
CA GLY A 96 2.94 18.13 -5.00
C GLY A 96 3.29 19.16 -3.92
N LEU A 97 4.00 18.75 -2.87
CA LEU A 97 4.46 19.66 -1.81
C LEU A 97 5.53 20.65 -2.30
N LYS A 98 6.43 20.22 -3.19
CA LYS A 98 7.49 21.07 -3.75
C LYS A 98 6.98 22.06 -4.80
N THR A 99 5.86 21.78 -5.45
CA THR A 99 5.31 22.61 -6.54
C THR A 99 4.12 23.47 -6.12
N ASN A 100 3.94 23.76 -4.83
CA ASN A 100 2.80 24.51 -4.30
C ASN A 100 1.42 23.96 -4.74
N GLY A 101 1.29 22.63 -4.82
CA GLY A 101 -0.01 22.00 -5.05
C GLY A 101 -0.97 22.22 -3.87
N ARG A 102 -2.24 21.87 -4.06
CA ARG A 102 -3.27 22.01 -3.01
C ARG A 102 -2.98 21.05 -1.85
N VAL A 103 -2.44 21.56 -0.75
CA VAL A 103 -1.99 20.78 0.41
C VAL A 103 -3.06 19.83 0.95
N GLU A 104 -4.30 20.31 1.12
CA GLU A 104 -5.43 19.48 1.59
C GLU A 104 -5.71 18.27 0.68
N SER A 105 -5.50 18.41 -0.63
CA SER A 105 -5.65 17.28 -1.56
C SER A 105 -4.46 16.33 -1.50
N ILE A 106 -3.25 16.85 -1.30
CA ILE A 106 -2.01 16.06 -1.23
C ILE A 106 -2.00 15.20 0.04
N LEU A 107 -2.36 15.81 1.19
CA LEU A 107 -2.30 15.14 2.50
C LEU A 107 -3.57 14.36 2.84
N MET A 108 -4.59 14.35 1.97
CA MET A 108 -5.80 13.51 2.12
C MET A 108 -5.49 12.03 2.33
N SER A 109 -4.35 11.55 1.81
CA SER A 109 -3.90 10.17 1.97
C SER A 109 -3.53 9.81 3.41
N LEU A 110 -3.24 10.80 4.26
CA LEU A 110 -2.77 10.55 5.62
C LEU A 110 -3.93 10.12 6.53
N PRO A 111 -3.76 9.03 7.30
CA PRO A 111 -4.76 8.62 8.27
C PRO A 111 -4.86 9.64 9.42
N PRO A 112 -6.05 9.81 10.03
CA PRO A 112 -6.28 10.83 11.04
C PRO A 112 -5.55 10.58 12.37
N LEU A 113 -5.18 9.32 12.64
CA LEU A 113 -4.46 8.91 13.85
C LEU A 113 -3.39 7.88 13.48
N VAL A 114 -2.21 8.07 14.06
CA VAL A 114 -0.99 7.27 13.89
C VAL A 114 -0.26 7.17 15.20
N ARG A 115 0.63 6.18 15.33
CA ARG A 115 1.45 5.99 16.51
C ARG A 115 2.85 5.52 16.14
N TRP A 116 3.85 6.08 16.83
CA TRP A 116 5.22 5.56 16.84
C TRP A 116 5.59 5.23 18.28
N ASP A 117 6.10 4.03 18.47
CA ASP A 117 6.64 3.55 19.73
C ASP A 117 8.07 3.11 19.50
N TYR A 118 8.91 3.31 20.50
CA TYR A 118 10.30 2.87 20.45
C TYR A 118 10.40 1.34 20.53
N ASP A 119 11.22 0.77 19.64
CA ASP A 119 11.67 -0.63 19.66
C ASP A 119 10.58 -1.70 19.89
N VAL A 120 9.43 -1.55 19.22
CA VAL A 120 8.34 -2.54 19.32
C VAL A 120 8.70 -3.81 18.59
N MET A 121 8.80 -4.91 19.35
CA MET A 121 8.95 -6.26 18.83
C MET A 121 7.60 -6.98 18.76
N THR A 122 7.43 -7.84 17.75
CA THR A 122 6.25 -8.72 17.66
C THR A 122 6.47 -9.99 18.45
N THR A 123 5.39 -10.55 19.00
CA THR A 123 5.45 -11.82 19.72
C THR A 123 5.45 -12.98 18.72
N PRO A 124 6.38 -13.95 18.80
CA PRO A 124 6.37 -15.12 17.92
C PRO A 124 5.00 -15.84 17.95
N GLY A 125 4.48 -16.18 16.76
CA GLY A 125 3.18 -16.83 16.60
C GLY A 125 1.96 -15.89 16.70
N SER A 126 2.16 -14.58 16.92
CA SER A 126 1.04 -13.62 16.90
C SER A 126 0.64 -13.22 15.47
N ARG A 127 -0.57 -12.65 15.33
CA ARG A 127 -1.07 -12.12 14.04
C ARG A 127 -0.21 -10.96 13.52
N GLU A 128 0.41 -10.21 14.42
CA GLU A 128 1.35 -9.14 14.09
C GLU A 128 2.64 -9.69 13.50
N ALA A 129 3.20 -10.74 14.10
CA ALA A 129 4.39 -11.42 13.57
C ALA A 129 4.09 -12.06 12.20
N GLU A 130 2.90 -12.67 12.06
CA GLU A 130 2.42 -13.19 10.77
C GLU A 130 2.36 -12.09 9.71
N LEU A 131 1.73 -10.94 10.02
CA LEU A 131 1.69 -9.79 9.12
C LEU A 131 3.10 -9.37 8.70
N VAL A 132 4.01 -9.17 9.67
CA VAL A 132 5.39 -8.73 9.38
C VAL A 132 6.10 -9.70 8.44
N SER A 133 5.90 -11.00 8.60
CA SER A 133 6.46 -12.02 7.71
C SER A 133 5.95 -11.92 6.25
N HIS A 134 4.83 -11.22 6.05
CA HIS A 134 4.19 -10.97 4.76
C HIS A 134 4.53 -9.60 4.15
N LEU A 135 5.24 -8.73 4.87
CA LEU A 135 5.63 -7.41 4.36
C LEU A 135 6.92 -7.47 3.54
N ARG A 136 6.91 -8.36 2.56
CA ARG A 136 7.97 -8.62 1.59
C ARG A 136 7.34 -9.10 0.28
N PRO A 137 8.08 -9.06 -0.85
CA PRO A 137 7.58 -9.59 -2.11
C PRO A 137 7.19 -11.07 -1.97
N ILE A 138 5.92 -11.38 -2.19
CA ILE A 138 5.36 -12.74 -2.15
C ILE A 138 4.57 -12.99 -3.43
N ASP A 139 4.74 -14.16 -4.04
CA ASP A 139 3.84 -14.59 -5.10
C ASP A 139 2.57 -15.18 -4.48
N TRP A 140 1.51 -14.37 -4.45
CA TRP A 140 0.24 -14.73 -3.85
C TRP A 140 -0.56 -15.74 -4.67
N LEU A 141 -0.25 -15.93 -5.96
CA LEU A 141 -0.99 -16.85 -6.83
C LEU A 141 -0.48 -18.29 -6.75
N THR A 142 0.80 -18.47 -6.39
CA THR A 142 1.43 -19.79 -6.26
C THR A 142 1.56 -20.25 -4.81
N ARG A 143 1.20 -19.39 -3.84
CA ARG A 143 1.25 -19.71 -2.42
C ARG A 143 0.14 -20.70 -2.05
N THR A 144 0.52 -21.95 -1.79
CA THR A 144 -0.34 -22.92 -1.12
C THR A 144 -0.55 -22.52 0.34
N CYS A 145 -1.81 -22.55 0.79
CA CYS A 145 -2.20 -22.34 2.19
C CYS A 145 -1.67 -23.44 3.11
#